data_AF-A0A954TKB4-F1
#
_entry.id   AF-A0A954TKB4-F1
#
_cell.length_a   1.000
_cell.length_b   1.000
_cell.length_c   1.000
_cell.angle_alpha   90.00
_cell.angle_beta   90.00
_cell.angle_gamma   90.00
#
_symmetry.space_group_name_H-M   'P 1'
#
loop_
_entity.id
_entity.type
_entity.pdbx_description
1 polymer ?
#
loop_
_entity_poly.entity_id
_entity_poly.type
_entity_poly.pdbx_seq_one_letter_code
_entity_poly.pdbx_strand_id
1 'polypeptide(L)'
;MDADRYARVRELFLAVDDLPDDQHEEFLAKQCGDDVELINEVMSLLQEHDVESARLEGQSAKPPSFPSSNAGQPTPGIRSAESGAGSDSASNLASPFMPGALQSSRSNSDRSASEQKMQKRKTSKSGGRRSGVGSKGKPSLSAEETQQSAQRTHASPRRFDDAPVPSKPPSAGIWQTQAKRHRRFNSGWLWLAAILPTALIGWWTYTRVATSLRNATGNELAGVAESVRMSVSRFLDDQSRLAESWSRSPELRAAIVALVKASAEDDSIESLRQSPHAGEIRTQLIRLSQRPEIKYVVWDRTGRILASWLEDGADVGGSVAPEGAANLSRAMRGETVLFGPAILEADGSGFKPETDLPVMAEIMPIHDDRGVVIATLLVRGLGMYQDLDEIFRQASQAGGLDVYAVNRNGMMVTTSPNAMSQVSGSDGKPTSVSCRLRVSDPGDSGEVANQIAIVTRRTQPLTYAVAGASSGHSDAKLDAYRNYVGTPVVGAWRWLDRWDLGIIVERSAESAYATAGIVGWGFVVLGALLTLTALAAASQIAKRTALAQA
;
A
#
# COMPACT_ATOMS: atom_id res chain seq x y z
N MET A 1 21.97 33.43 5.86
CA MET A 1 23.10 32.56 6.21
C MET A 1 24.11 32.67 5.09
N ASP A 2 25.36 32.97 5.38
CA ASP A 2 26.43 33.08 4.39
C ASP A 2 26.85 31.67 3.91
N ALA A 3 27.20 31.52 2.64
CA ALA A 3 27.52 30.22 2.04
C ALA A 3 28.77 29.58 2.70
N ASP A 4 29.74 30.41 3.06
CA ASP A 4 30.97 29.98 3.73
C ASP A 4 30.71 29.52 5.17
N ARG A 5 29.78 30.18 5.89
CA ARG A 5 29.37 29.78 7.25
C ARG A 5 28.63 28.44 7.23
N TYR A 6 27.74 28.22 6.26
CA TYR A 6 27.04 26.95 6.11
C TYR A 6 28.01 25.80 5.78
N ALA A 7 28.97 26.03 4.89
CA ALA A 7 30.01 25.04 4.58
C ALA A 7 30.84 24.67 5.82
N ARG A 8 31.18 25.67 6.65
CA ARG A 8 31.93 25.45 7.89
C ARG A 8 31.13 24.71 8.96
N VAL A 9 29.86 25.05 9.16
CA VAL A 9 28.95 24.34 10.09
C VAL A 9 28.81 22.88 9.67
N ARG A 10 28.59 22.63 8.37
CA ARG A 10 28.46 21.27 7.83
C ARG A 10 29.73 20.43 8.02
N GLU A 11 30.90 21.02 7.80
CA GLU A 11 32.19 20.35 8.00
C GLU A 11 32.40 19.96 9.46
N LEU A 12 32.13 20.89 10.39
CA LEU A 12 32.26 20.65 11.83
C LEU A 12 31.26 19.60 12.32
N PHE A 13 30.01 19.68 11.87
CA PHE A 13 28.97 18.72 12.20
C PHE A 13 29.37 17.29 11.80
N LEU A 14 29.79 17.09 10.55
CA LEU A 14 30.22 15.77 10.07
C LEU A 14 31.47 15.24 10.79
N ALA A 15 32.39 16.12 11.19
CA ALA A 15 33.59 15.73 11.92
C ALA A 15 33.31 15.33 13.38
N VAL A 16 32.25 15.88 13.98
CA VAL A 16 31.85 15.59 15.37
C VAL A 16 30.92 14.39 15.46
N ASP A 17 30.05 14.18 14.47
CA ASP A 17 29.11 13.05 14.40
C ASP A 17 29.81 11.68 14.49
N ASP A 18 31.04 11.57 14.01
CA ASP A 18 31.86 10.34 14.08
C ASP A 18 32.55 10.12 15.45
N LEU A 19 32.45 11.07 16.39
CA LEU A 19 33.07 11.00 17.72
C LEU A 19 32.05 10.61 18.80
N PRO A 20 32.48 9.98 19.91
CA PRO A 20 31.62 9.76 21.08
C PRO A 20 31.13 11.08 21.71
N ASP A 21 29.89 11.10 22.21
CA ASP A 21 29.21 12.29 22.77
C ASP A 21 30.01 13.04 23.84
N ASP A 22 30.83 12.33 24.62
CA ASP A 22 31.67 12.89 25.68
C ASP A 22 32.86 13.72 25.17
N GLN A 23 33.15 13.66 23.86
CA GLN A 23 34.26 14.35 23.21
C GLN A 23 33.81 15.50 22.28
N HIS A 24 32.51 15.68 22.09
CA HIS A 24 31.96 16.68 21.15
C HIS A 24 32.33 18.12 21.53
N GLU A 25 32.14 18.50 22.80
CA GLU A 25 32.43 19.85 23.29
C GLU A 25 33.93 20.18 23.25
N GLU A 26 34.79 19.24 23.64
CA GLU A 26 36.24 19.44 23.63
C GLU A 26 36.79 19.56 22.19
N PHE A 27 36.25 18.77 21.26
CA PHE A 27 36.62 18.86 19.84
C PHE A 27 36.19 20.19 19.22
N LEU A 28 34.95 20.62 19.48
CA LEU A 28 34.43 21.89 18.96
C LEU A 28 35.17 23.08 19.55
N ALA A 29 35.47 23.10 20.85
CA ALA A 29 36.27 24.15 21.47
C ALA A 29 37.67 24.27 20.83
N LYS A 30 38.28 23.14 20.45
CA LYS A 30 39.59 23.11 19.79
C LYS A 30 39.55 23.58 18.32
N GLN A 31 38.47 23.33 17.61
CA GLN A 31 38.33 23.66 16.18
C GLN A 31 37.72 25.05 15.93
N CYS A 32 36.93 25.56 16.86
CA CYS A 32 36.24 26.86 16.76
C CYS A 32 36.91 27.96 17.61
N GLY A 33 37.79 27.62 18.55
CA GLY A 33 38.45 28.60 19.42
C GLY A 33 37.44 29.34 20.29
N ASP A 34 37.45 30.68 20.23
CA ASP A 34 36.57 31.56 21.02
C ASP A 34 35.20 31.83 20.35
N ASP A 35 34.88 31.20 19.22
CA ASP A 35 33.59 31.38 18.53
C ASP A 35 32.47 30.53 19.16
N VAL A 36 31.92 31.06 20.25
CA VAL A 36 30.86 30.41 21.05
C VAL A 36 29.55 30.29 20.28
N GLU A 37 29.26 31.20 19.33
CA GLU A 37 28.04 31.11 18.52
C GLU A 37 28.09 29.91 17.58
N LEU A 38 29.23 29.66 16.94
CA LEU A 38 29.40 28.53 16.03
C LEU A 38 29.35 27.19 16.77
N ILE A 39 29.92 27.12 17.98
CA ILE A 39 29.85 25.91 18.82
C ILE A 39 28.40 25.60 19.20
N ASN A 40 27.64 26.60 19.65
CA ASN A 40 26.24 26.41 20.05
C ASN A 40 25.36 26.01 18.85
N GLU A 41 25.63 26.58 17.67
CA GLU A 41 24.91 26.26 16.44
C GLU A 41 25.12 24.78 16.04
N VAL A 42 26.36 24.28 16.10
CA VAL A 42 26.65 22.87 15.80
C VAL A 42 26.09 21.93 16.87
N MET A 43 26.20 22.29 18.16
CA MET A 43 25.65 21.49 19.27
C MET A 43 24.12 21.40 19.21
N SER A 44 23.43 22.49 18.82
CA SER A 44 21.98 22.48 18.62
C SER A 44 21.58 21.54 17.47
N LEU A 45 22.38 21.47 16.41
CA LEU A 45 22.14 20.54 15.30
C LEU A 45 22.36 19.08 15.71
N LEU A 46 23.38 18.80 16.53
CA LEU A 46 23.64 17.45 17.05
C LEU A 46 22.54 16.97 18.00
N GLN A 47 21.95 17.86 18.82
CA GLN A 47 20.83 17.51 19.69
C GLN A 47 19.57 17.09 18.93
N GLU A 48 19.32 17.70 17.77
CA GLU A 48 18.19 17.37 16.90
C GLU A 48 18.54 16.27 15.88
N HIS A 49 19.79 15.79 15.88
CA HIS A 49 20.26 14.74 14.98
C HIS A 49 19.98 13.35 15.56
N ASP A 50 19.13 12.58 14.88
CA ASP A 50 18.93 11.16 15.17
C ASP A 50 19.90 10.31 14.32
N VAL A 51 21.00 9.90 14.95
CA VAL A 51 22.08 9.10 14.35
C VAL A 51 21.57 7.78 13.77
N GLU A 52 20.59 7.14 14.43
CA GLU A 52 20.03 5.87 13.95
C GLU A 52 19.17 6.07 12.69
N SER A 53 18.37 7.14 12.66
CA SER A 53 17.58 7.51 11.47
C SER A 53 18.46 7.87 10.27
N ALA A 54 19.52 8.67 10.47
CA ALA A 54 20.45 9.05 9.42
C ALA A 54 21.21 7.82 8.86
N ARG A 55 21.60 6.89 9.74
CA ARG A 55 22.25 5.63 9.35
C ARG A 55 21.33 4.70 8.55
N LEU A 56 20.06 4.62 8.91
CA LEU A 56 19.05 3.82 8.18
C LEU A 56 18.73 4.42 6.81
N GLU A 57 18.67 5.75 6.70
CA GLU A 57 18.50 6.45 5.42
C GLU A 57 19.70 6.21 4.49
N GLY A 58 20.93 6.34 5.02
CA GLY A 58 22.16 6.05 4.27
C GLY A 58 22.26 4.61 3.77
N GLN A 59 21.80 3.63 4.57
CA GLN A 59 21.76 2.22 4.17
C GLN A 59 20.64 1.90 3.17
N SER A 60 19.57 2.69 3.16
CA SER A 60 18.41 2.52 2.26
C SER A 60 18.55 3.28 0.94
N ALA A 61 19.52 4.20 0.86
CA ALA A 61 19.79 4.96 -0.36
C ALA A 61 20.32 4.04 -1.47
N LYS A 62 19.55 3.87 -2.55
CA LYS A 62 20.03 3.19 -3.76
C LYS A 62 21.18 4.00 -4.38
N PRO A 63 22.33 3.39 -4.68
CA PRO A 63 23.39 4.10 -5.37
C PRO A 63 22.88 4.56 -6.76
N PRO A 64 23.20 5.80 -7.19
CA PRO A 64 22.77 6.30 -8.48
C PRO A 64 23.36 5.42 -9.59
N SER A 65 22.49 4.89 -10.44
CA SER A 65 22.89 4.13 -11.62
C SER A 65 23.40 5.08 -12.70
N PHE A 66 24.71 5.18 -12.87
CA PHE A 66 25.30 5.89 -13.99
C PHE A 66 25.02 5.13 -15.31
N PRO A 67 24.59 5.82 -16.38
CA PRO A 67 24.32 5.18 -17.66
C PRO A 67 25.60 4.58 -18.25
N SER A 68 25.55 3.29 -18.56
CA SER A 68 26.65 2.55 -19.16
C SER A 68 26.87 3.02 -20.60
N SER A 69 28.05 3.56 -20.89
CA SER A 69 28.48 3.87 -22.26
C SER A 69 28.78 2.58 -23.04
N ASN A 70 27.95 2.30 -24.04
CA ASN A 70 28.16 1.55 -25.28
C ASN A 70 29.11 0.33 -25.33
N ALA A 71 28.57 -0.80 -25.78
CA ALA A 71 29.27 -1.70 -26.70
C ALA A 71 28.27 -2.36 -27.68
N GLY A 72 28.40 -2.01 -28.97
CA GLY A 72 27.92 -2.85 -30.07
C GLY A 72 26.93 -2.20 -31.02
N GLN A 73 27.42 -1.45 -32.02
CA GLN A 73 27.17 -1.78 -33.43
C GLN A 73 28.06 -0.93 -34.37
N PRO A 74 28.34 -1.44 -35.59
CA PRO A 74 29.50 -1.06 -36.40
C PRO A 74 29.28 0.17 -37.26
N THR A 75 30.38 0.85 -37.52
CA THR A 75 30.58 2.06 -38.31
C THR A 75 30.03 1.96 -39.75
N PRO A 76 29.25 2.94 -40.23
CA PRO A 76 29.09 3.19 -41.66
C PRO A 76 30.18 4.15 -42.16
N GLY A 77 30.67 3.86 -43.36
CA GLY A 77 31.75 4.57 -44.01
C GLY A 77 31.44 6.02 -44.42
N ILE A 78 32.54 6.74 -44.55
CA ILE A 78 32.76 8.12 -45.01
C ILE A 78 32.04 8.42 -46.34
N ARG A 79 31.42 9.61 -46.43
CA ARG A 79 31.49 10.53 -47.59
C ARG A 79 30.98 11.94 -47.25
N SER A 80 31.55 12.89 -47.98
CA SER A 80 31.80 14.30 -47.66
C SER A 80 30.74 15.30 -48.17
N ALA A 81 30.86 16.55 -47.68
CA ALA A 81 30.34 17.83 -48.22
C ALA A 81 28.80 18.04 -48.11
N GLU A 82 28.23 19.20 -47.79
CA GLU A 82 28.65 20.60 -48.01
C GLU A 82 27.73 21.59 -47.23
N SER A 83 28.32 22.70 -46.75
CA SER A 83 27.77 24.08 -46.64
C SER A 83 26.56 24.50 -45.76
N GLY A 84 26.78 25.58 -44.98
CA GLY A 84 25.80 26.64 -44.60
C GLY A 84 25.44 26.70 -43.10
N ALA A 85 26.21 27.34 -42.20
CA ALA A 85 26.35 28.78 -41.91
C ALA A 85 25.16 29.47 -41.18
N GLY A 86 25.44 29.97 -39.96
CA GLY A 86 24.65 30.95 -39.17
C GLY A 86 24.28 30.48 -37.75
N SER A 87 25.13 30.66 -36.72
CA SER A 87 25.15 31.78 -35.73
C SER A 87 23.87 31.85 -34.87
N ASP A 88 23.83 32.00 -33.54
CA ASP A 88 24.83 32.23 -32.48
C ASP A 88 24.08 32.16 -31.12
N SER A 89 24.85 32.05 -30.02
CA SER A 89 24.52 32.20 -28.57
C SER A 89 24.36 30.88 -27.80
N ALA A 90 25.41 30.33 -27.16
CA ALA A 90 26.10 30.77 -25.92
C ALA A 90 25.14 30.90 -24.71
N SER A 91 25.38 30.34 -23.53
CA SER A 91 26.56 29.71 -22.92
C SER A 91 26.11 28.99 -21.64
N ASN A 92 26.52 27.73 -21.43
CA ASN A 92 26.38 27.02 -20.17
C ASN A 92 27.75 26.74 -19.55
N LEU A 93 27.78 26.83 -18.22
CA LEU A 93 28.94 27.00 -17.36
C LEU A 93 29.96 25.86 -17.41
N ALA A 94 31.23 26.27 -17.31
CA ALA A 94 32.38 25.44 -17.00
C ALA A 94 32.43 25.09 -15.50
N SER A 95 32.62 23.81 -15.20
CA SER A 95 33.14 23.34 -13.91
C SER A 95 34.66 23.32 -13.93
N PRO A 96 35.32 23.52 -12.79
CA PRO A 96 36.64 22.96 -12.66
C PRO A 96 36.91 22.27 -11.31
N PHE A 97 37.89 21.36 -11.37
CA PHE A 97 38.73 20.82 -10.29
C PHE A 97 38.25 19.61 -9.46
N MET A 98 38.82 18.45 -9.83
CA MET A 98 39.37 17.43 -8.93
C MET A 98 40.82 17.81 -8.54
N PRO A 99 41.29 17.42 -7.35
CA PRO A 99 42.27 16.31 -7.25
C PRO A 99 41.98 15.45 -5.98
N GLY A 100 42.55 14.28 -5.72
CA GLY A 100 43.64 13.49 -6.27
C GLY A 100 43.86 12.30 -5.32
N ALA A 101 44.40 11.21 -5.86
CA ALA A 101 44.57 9.92 -5.21
C ALA A 101 45.51 9.91 -4.00
N LEU A 102 45.29 8.96 -3.06
CA LEU A 102 46.34 8.40 -2.20
C LEU A 102 46.13 6.90 -1.96
N GLN A 103 47.25 6.19 -2.07
CA GLN A 103 47.46 4.75 -2.00
C GLN A 103 47.64 4.24 -0.56
N SER A 104 47.75 2.91 -0.45
CA SER A 104 48.32 2.08 0.64
C SER A 104 47.30 1.61 1.68
N SER A 105 47.33 0.40 2.25
CA SER A 105 48.24 -0.76 2.15
C SER A 105 47.58 -1.99 2.77
N ARG A 106 48.12 -3.17 2.41
CA ARG A 106 47.83 -4.53 2.90
C ARG A 106 47.99 -4.70 4.43
N SER A 107 47.25 -5.65 5.01
CA SER A 107 47.83 -6.73 5.85
C SER A 107 46.88 -7.94 6.03
N ASN A 108 47.45 -9.13 5.77
CA ASN A 108 47.11 -10.47 6.32
C ASN A 108 46.97 -10.44 7.87
N SER A 109 46.50 -11.41 8.64
CA SER A 109 46.11 -12.84 8.63
C SER A 109 45.22 -13.01 9.91
N ASP A 110 44.42 -14.04 10.17
CA ASP A 110 44.87 -15.39 10.50
C ASP A 110 43.71 -16.35 10.77
N ARG A 111 44.02 -17.63 10.61
CA ARG A 111 43.21 -18.81 10.90
C ARG A 111 43.25 -19.13 12.40
N SER A 112 42.17 -19.71 12.92
CA SER A 112 42.29 -20.91 13.76
C SER A 112 40.94 -21.61 13.94
N ALA A 113 40.91 -22.88 13.54
CA ALA A 113 39.91 -23.87 13.90
C ALA A 113 40.33 -24.60 15.18
N SER A 114 39.36 -25.03 15.99
CA SER A 114 39.31 -26.29 16.77
C SER A 114 38.29 -26.11 17.90
N GLU A 115 37.13 -26.77 17.87
CA GLU A 115 36.85 -28.18 18.21
C GLU A 115 36.43 -28.38 19.68
N GLN A 116 35.46 -29.30 19.85
CA GLN A 116 35.16 -30.09 21.05
C GLN A 116 34.28 -29.42 22.14
N LYS A 117 33.27 -30.06 22.75
CA LYS A 117 32.68 -31.42 22.66
C LYS A 117 31.51 -31.49 23.66
N MET A 118 30.56 -32.40 23.42
CA MET A 118 29.85 -33.23 24.43
C MET A 118 28.85 -32.51 25.39
N GLN A 119 27.61 -32.96 25.59
CA GLN A 119 27.15 -34.29 26.04
C GLN A 119 25.65 -34.50 25.72
N LYS A 120 25.25 -35.64 25.11
CA LYS A 120 24.58 -36.83 25.72
C LYS A 120 23.18 -36.53 26.32
N ARG A 121 22.14 -37.35 26.16
CA ARG A 121 22.02 -38.82 25.97
C ARG A 121 20.52 -39.10 25.67
N LYS A 122 20.21 -39.95 24.67
CA LYS A 122 19.69 -41.35 24.77
C LYS A 122 18.21 -41.45 25.19
N THR A 123 17.33 -42.30 24.62
CA THR A 123 17.42 -43.67 24.04
C THR A 123 16.00 -44.00 23.50
N SER A 124 15.66 -44.97 22.65
CA SER A 124 16.29 -46.16 22.03
C SER A 124 15.25 -46.72 21.01
N LYS A 125 15.62 -47.11 19.77
CA LYS A 125 16.14 -48.44 19.32
C LYS A 125 14.99 -49.49 19.24
N SER A 126 14.86 -50.37 18.24
CA SER A 126 15.78 -50.96 17.25
C SER A 126 14.95 -51.42 16.02
N GLY A 127 15.43 -51.51 14.78
CA GLY A 127 16.63 -52.19 14.26
C GLY A 127 16.16 -53.36 13.38
N GLY A 128 16.74 -53.75 12.23
CA GLY A 128 17.87 -53.30 11.43
C GLY A 128 17.79 -54.05 10.08
N ARG A 129 18.10 -53.36 8.98
CA ARG A 129 19.35 -53.49 8.15
C ARG A 129 19.34 -54.67 7.17
N ARG A 130 19.31 -54.42 5.84
CA ARG A 130 20.31 -53.82 4.91
C ARG A 130 21.27 -54.90 4.37
N SER A 131 21.30 -55.16 3.07
CA SER A 131 22.07 -54.49 1.98
C SER A 131 23.18 -55.46 1.52
N GLY A 132 23.63 -55.55 0.27
CA GLY A 132 23.36 -54.81 -0.96
C GLY A 132 24.42 -55.21 -2.00
N VAL A 133 24.05 -55.06 -3.27
CA VAL A 133 24.86 -54.62 -4.43
C VAL A 133 26.21 -55.30 -4.74
N GLY A 134 26.32 -55.80 -5.98
CA GLY A 134 27.45 -55.41 -6.85
C GLY A 134 28.14 -56.47 -7.70
N SER A 135 27.82 -56.48 -9.01
CA SER A 135 28.77 -56.41 -10.14
C SER A 135 29.64 -57.63 -10.56
N LYS A 136 29.36 -58.06 -11.82
CA LYS A 136 30.24 -58.41 -12.96
C LYS A 136 31.25 -59.58 -12.88
N GLY A 137 31.16 -60.43 -13.92
CA GLY A 137 32.31 -60.72 -14.82
C GLY A 137 32.95 -62.11 -14.72
N LYS A 138 32.71 -62.96 -15.74
CA LYS A 138 33.42 -64.24 -16.06
C LYS A 138 34.94 -64.02 -16.28
N PRO A 139 35.83 -65.04 -16.17
CA PRO A 139 36.10 -66.12 -17.19
C PRO A 139 36.28 -67.53 -16.56
N SER A 140 35.91 -68.67 -17.18
CA SER A 140 36.52 -69.52 -18.24
C SER A 140 37.78 -70.34 -17.88
N LEU A 141 37.70 -71.66 -18.17
CA LEU A 141 38.77 -72.68 -18.41
C LEU A 141 39.55 -73.18 -17.17
N SER A 142 40.05 -74.42 -17.02
CA SER A 142 39.86 -75.79 -17.53
C SER A 142 41.03 -76.64 -16.97
N ALA A 143 40.86 -77.97 -16.81
CA ALA A 143 41.90 -79.00 -16.50
C ALA A 143 42.46 -78.97 -15.05
N GLU A 144 42.79 -80.06 -14.34
CA GLU A 144 43.18 -81.46 -14.59
C GLU A 144 42.87 -82.25 -13.28
N GLU A 145 42.27 -83.45 -13.33
CA GLU A 145 42.88 -84.79 -13.05
C GLU A 145 43.52 -84.93 -11.64
N THR A 146 43.13 -85.84 -10.73
CA THR A 146 43.42 -87.30 -10.68
C THR A 146 42.84 -87.78 -9.31
N GLN A 147 42.16 -88.92 -9.10
CA GLN A 147 42.69 -90.28 -8.89
C GLN A 147 41.49 -91.24 -8.69
N GLN A 148 41.36 -92.25 -9.56
CA GLN A 148 41.61 -93.69 -9.31
C GLN A 148 40.60 -94.36 -8.35
N SER A 149 39.69 -95.19 -8.88
CA SER A 149 39.84 -96.66 -9.09
C SER A 149 39.08 -97.42 -7.97
N ALA A 150 38.53 -98.61 -8.11
CA ALA A 150 38.76 -99.73 -9.01
C ALA A 150 37.44 -100.55 -9.10
N GLN A 151 37.03 -100.94 -10.31
CA GLN A 151 37.05 -102.31 -10.84
C GLN A 151 35.79 -103.16 -10.51
N ARG A 152 34.95 -103.44 -11.52
CA ARG A 152 34.96 -104.62 -12.45
C ARG A 152 34.16 -105.79 -11.81
N THR A 153 33.28 -106.53 -12.47
CA THR A 153 33.03 -106.79 -13.90
C THR A 153 31.82 -107.73 -14.08
N HIS A 154 31.19 -107.64 -15.26
CA HIS A 154 30.49 -108.71 -16.03
C HIS A 154 29.25 -109.37 -15.38
N ALA A 155 28.12 -109.66 -16.05
CA ALA A 155 27.82 -109.87 -17.46
C ALA A 155 26.30 -109.71 -17.74
N SER A 156 25.96 -109.31 -18.97
CA SER A 156 24.67 -109.54 -19.67
C SER A 156 24.49 -111.04 -20.04
N PRO A 157 23.36 -111.59 -20.55
CA PRO A 157 22.36 -110.92 -21.43
C PRO A 157 20.87 -111.42 -21.45
N ARG A 158 20.01 -110.61 -22.10
CA ARG A 158 18.89 -110.95 -23.03
C ARG A 158 17.75 -111.92 -22.59
N ARG A 159 16.48 -111.45 -22.61
CA ARG A 159 15.43 -111.64 -23.66
C ARG A 159 13.97 -111.41 -23.17
N PHE A 160 13.14 -110.81 -24.06
CA PHE A 160 11.66 -110.96 -24.29
C PHE A 160 10.68 -110.61 -23.12
N ASP A 161 9.50 -109.99 -23.26
CA ASP A 161 8.47 -109.95 -24.32
C ASP A 161 7.55 -108.68 -24.24
N ASP A 162 6.75 -108.51 -25.30
CA ASP A 162 5.82 -107.44 -25.70
C ASP A 162 4.65 -107.09 -24.77
N ALA A 163 4.19 -105.81 -24.79
CA ALA A 163 2.76 -105.41 -24.74
C ALA A 163 2.54 -103.90 -25.08
N PRO A 164 1.38 -103.49 -25.68
CA PRO A 164 1.21 -102.22 -26.42
C PRO A 164 0.58 -101.03 -25.64
N VAL A 165 0.70 -99.84 -26.25
CA VAL A 165 0.29 -98.47 -25.80
C VAL A 165 -1.24 -98.25 -25.84
N PRO A 166 -1.79 -97.33 -25.02
CA PRO A 166 -2.61 -96.26 -25.64
C PRO A 166 -2.47 -94.82 -25.08
N SER A 167 -2.56 -93.89 -26.05
CA SER A 167 -3.08 -92.49 -26.06
C SER A 167 -2.48 -91.38 -25.18
N LYS A 168 -1.81 -90.43 -25.85
CA LYS A 168 -1.60 -89.03 -25.42
C LYS A 168 -2.87 -88.19 -25.66
N PRO A 169 -3.26 -87.27 -24.76
CA PRO A 169 -4.27 -86.25 -25.06
C PRO A 169 -3.69 -85.16 -25.99
N PRO A 170 -4.53 -84.45 -26.76
CA PRO A 170 -4.08 -83.58 -27.84
C PRO A 170 -3.35 -82.34 -27.33
N SER A 171 -2.26 -81.98 -28.01
CA SER A 171 -1.55 -80.72 -27.82
C SER A 171 -2.45 -79.55 -28.19
N ALA A 172 -2.75 -78.69 -27.22
CA ALA A 172 -3.34 -77.38 -27.47
C ALA A 172 -2.45 -76.58 -28.44
N GLY A 173 -3.06 -76.05 -29.50
CA GLY A 173 -2.37 -75.40 -30.59
C GLY A 173 -1.53 -74.20 -30.17
N ILE A 174 -0.38 -74.06 -30.82
CA ILE A 174 0.61 -72.96 -30.70
C ILE A 174 0.01 -71.58 -31.10
N TRP A 175 -1.25 -71.54 -31.52
CA TRP A 175 -1.95 -70.32 -31.93
C TRP A 175 -2.69 -69.57 -30.81
N GLN A 176 -2.67 -70.04 -29.56
CA GLN A 176 -3.36 -69.35 -28.44
C GLN A 176 -2.48 -68.42 -27.58
N THR A 177 -1.17 -68.31 -27.83
CA THR A 177 -0.25 -67.56 -26.94
C THR A 177 0.13 -66.15 -27.40
N GLN A 178 -0.28 -65.69 -28.59
CA GLN A 178 0.06 -64.33 -29.05
C GLN A 178 -0.94 -63.22 -28.63
N ALA A 179 -2.10 -63.54 -28.07
CA ALA A 179 -3.11 -62.52 -27.73
C ALA A 179 -2.90 -61.78 -26.39
N LYS A 180 -1.92 -62.18 -25.55
CA LYS A 180 -1.81 -61.65 -24.18
C LYS A 180 -0.92 -60.41 -24.00
N ARG A 181 -0.15 -59.97 -25.01
CA ARG A 181 0.86 -58.90 -24.82
C ARG A 181 0.42 -57.48 -25.24
N HIS A 182 -0.62 -57.33 -26.06
CA HIS A 182 -1.11 -55.99 -26.49
C HIS A 182 -2.17 -55.36 -25.56
N ARG A 183 -2.65 -56.08 -24.54
CA ARG A 183 -3.80 -55.64 -23.72
C ARG A 183 -3.49 -54.58 -22.66
N ARG A 184 -2.22 -54.28 -22.39
CA ARG A 184 -1.80 -53.35 -21.33
C ARG A 184 -1.41 -51.95 -21.80
N PHE A 185 -1.12 -51.76 -23.10
CA PHE A 185 -0.68 -50.46 -23.61
C PHE A 185 -1.81 -49.54 -24.11
N ASN A 186 -3.00 -50.06 -24.38
CA ASN A 186 -4.12 -49.23 -24.86
C ASN A 186 -4.98 -48.59 -23.76
N SER A 187 -4.82 -48.94 -22.47
CA SER A 187 -5.66 -48.34 -21.43
C SER A 187 -5.22 -46.90 -21.11
N GLY A 188 -3.92 -46.60 -21.09
CA GLY A 188 -3.38 -45.30 -20.68
C GLY A 188 -3.86 -44.12 -21.53
N TRP A 189 -4.04 -44.31 -22.84
CA TRP A 189 -4.57 -43.27 -23.72
C TRP A 189 -6.04 -42.96 -23.38
N LEU A 190 -6.86 -43.96 -23.09
CA LEU A 190 -8.26 -43.72 -22.71
C LEU A 190 -8.40 -42.89 -21.43
N TRP A 191 -7.46 -43.00 -20.48
CA TRP A 191 -7.41 -42.12 -19.31
C TRP A 191 -7.14 -40.67 -19.69
N LEU A 192 -6.14 -40.43 -20.55
CA LEU A 192 -5.84 -39.08 -21.06
C LEU A 192 -7.00 -38.51 -21.87
N ALA A 193 -7.66 -39.33 -22.68
CA ALA A 193 -8.81 -38.92 -23.49
C ALA A 193 -10.04 -38.51 -22.65
N ALA A 194 -10.20 -39.03 -21.43
CA ALA A 194 -11.30 -38.67 -20.54
C ALA A 194 -10.95 -37.50 -19.59
N ILE A 195 -9.72 -37.47 -19.06
CA ILE A 195 -9.28 -36.48 -18.08
C ILE A 195 -8.94 -35.14 -18.76
N LEU A 196 -8.30 -35.18 -19.92
CA LEU A 196 -7.81 -33.96 -20.56
C LEU A 196 -8.94 -33.02 -20.99
N PRO A 197 -10.05 -33.48 -21.62
CA PRO A 197 -11.17 -32.60 -21.95
C PRO A 197 -11.88 -32.05 -20.71
N THR A 198 -12.06 -32.86 -19.66
CA THR A 198 -12.72 -32.43 -18.43
C THR A 198 -11.89 -31.40 -17.67
N ALA A 199 -10.57 -31.60 -17.58
CA ALA A 199 -9.64 -30.63 -17.01
C ALA A 199 -9.59 -29.33 -17.83
N LEU A 200 -9.59 -29.43 -19.17
CA LEU A 200 -9.57 -28.25 -20.05
C LEU A 200 -10.87 -27.43 -19.91
N ILE A 201 -12.03 -28.09 -19.92
CA ILE A 201 -13.33 -27.43 -19.72
C ILE A 201 -13.43 -26.83 -18.32
N GLY A 202 -12.97 -27.56 -17.29
CA GLY A 202 -12.92 -27.06 -15.92
C GLY A 202 -12.05 -25.82 -15.78
N TRP A 203 -10.83 -25.84 -16.32
CA TRP A 203 -9.92 -24.70 -16.37
C TRP A 203 -10.51 -23.51 -17.12
N TRP A 204 -11.06 -23.75 -18.31
CA TRP A 204 -11.70 -22.71 -19.12
C TRP A 204 -12.89 -22.08 -18.41
N THR A 205 -13.74 -22.90 -17.77
CA THR A 205 -14.92 -22.40 -17.04
C THR A 205 -14.51 -21.63 -15.80
N TYR A 206 -13.55 -22.14 -15.03
CA TYR A 206 -13.01 -21.44 -13.86
C TYR A 206 -12.42 -20.07 -14.23
N THR A 207 -11.57 -20.02 -15.26
CA THR A 207 -10.97 -18.76 -15.73
C THR A 207 -12.02 -17.78 -16.23
N ARG A 208 -13.06 -18.25 -16.93
CA ARG A 208 -14.20 -17.41 -17.35
C ARG A 208 -14.98 -16.85 -16.16
N VAL A 209 -15.32 -17.68 -15.18
CA VAL A 209 -16.05 -17.26 -13.97
C VAL A 209 -15.21 -16.29 -13.14
N ALA A 210 -13.94 -16.60 -12.89
CA ALA A 210 -13.05 -15.75 -12.12
C ALA A 210 -12.87 -14.37 -12.77
N THR A 211 -12.69 -14.33 -14.10
CA THR A 211 -12.57 -13.06 -14.84
C THR A 211 -13.89 -12.28 -14.80
N SER A 212 -15.03 -12.96 -14.97
CA SER A 212 -16.33 -12.32 -14.90
C SER A 212 -16.62 -11.76 -13.51
N LEU A 213 -16.26 -12.48 -12.44
CA LEU A 213 -16.43 -12.02 -11.07
C LEU A 213 -15.51 -10.83 -10.78
N ARG A 214 -14.23 -10.89 -11.19
CA ARG A 214 -13.31 -9.76 -11.09
C ARG A 214 -13.85 -8.52 -11.78
N ASN A 215 -14.33 -8.64 -13.01
CA ASN A 215 -14.90 -7.52 -13.75
C ASN A 215 -16.18 -6.98 -13.08
N ALA A 216 -17.04 -7.86 -12.57
CA ALA A 216 -18.25 -7.46 -11.85
C ALA A 216 -17.91 -6.70 -10.56
N THR A 217 -16.99 -7.22 -9.74
CA THR A 217 -16.49 -6.54 -8.54
C THR A 217 -15.86 -5.20 -8.87
N GLY A 218 -15.03 -5.14 -9.93
CA GLY A 218 -14.41 -3.89 -10.34
C GLY A 218 -15.43 -2.84 -10.77
N ASN A 219 -16.43 -3.23 -11.57
CA ASN A 219 -17.51 -2.34 -11.97
C ASN A 219 -18.37 -1.88 -10.78
N GLU A 220 -18.63 -2.77 -9.82
CA GLU A 220 -19.36 -2.45 -8.58
C GLU A 220 -18.60 -1.41 -7.76
N LEU A 221 -17.33 -1.68 -7.41
CA LEU A 221 -16.52 -0.79 -6.58
C LEU A 221 -16.31 0.57 -7.27
N ALA A 222 -16.00 0.56 -8.58
CA ALA A 222 -15.87 1.78 -9.37
C ALA A 222 -17.18 2.57 -9.44
N GLY A 223 -18.33 1.89 -9.57
CA GLY A 223 -19.65 2.49 -9.59
C GLY A 223 -20.02 3.14 -8.26
N VAL A 224 -19.75 2.46 -7.15
CA VAL A 224 -19.95 3.02 -5.80
C VAL A 224 -19.03 4.22 -5.59
N ALA A 225 -17.75 4.11 -5.91
CA ALA A 225 -16.79 5.22 -5.76
C ALA A 225 -17.23 6.45 -6.56
N GLU A 226 -17.71 6.25 -7.80
CA GLU A 226 -18.22 7.32 -8.65
C GLU A 226 -19.51 7.94 -8.11
N SER A 227 -20.43 7.12 -7.61
CA SER A 227 -21.66 7.60 -6.98
C SER A 227 -21.37 8.47 -5.75
N VAL A 228 -20.47 8.02 -4.87
CA VAL A 228 -20.08 8.79 -3.68
C VAL A 228 -19.35 10.07 -4.09
N ARG A 229 -18.48 10.02 -5.11
CA ARG A 229 -17.82 11.20 -5.69
C ARG A 229 -18.81 12.25 -6.16
N MET A 230 -19.85 11.85 -6.89
CA MET A 230 -20.89 12.77 -7.34
C MET A 230 -21.70 13.35 -6.18
N SER A 231 -22.10 12.51 -5.20
CA SER A 231 -22.85 12.97 -4.03
C SER A 231 -22.06 13.98 -3.18
N VAL A 232 -20.79 13.68 -2.91
CA VAL A 232 -19.90 14.56 -2.13
C VAL A 232 -19.63 15.86 -2.89
N SER A 233 -19.31 15.78 -4.20
CA SER A 233 -19.09 16.99 -5.01
C SER A 233 -20.32 17.89 -4.99
N ARG A 234 -21.51 17.32 -5.22
CA ARG A 234 -22.76 18.08 -5.21
C ARG A 234 -23.02 18.71 -3.84
N PHE A 235 -22.85 17.93 -2.77
CA PHE A 235 -23.04 18.42 -1.41
C PHE A 235 -22.13 19.62 -1.12
N LEU A 236 -20.82 19.51 -1.38
CA LEU A 236 -19.87 20.60 -1.14
C LEU A 236 -20.11 21.80 -2.06
N ASP A 237 -20.48 21.58 -3.32
CA ASP A 237 -20.86 22.65 -4.24
C ASP A 237 -22.10 23.42 -3.73
N ASP A 238 -23.09 22.72 -3.21
CA ASP A 238 -24.32 23.30 -2.68
C ASP A 238 -24.06 24.08 -1.38
N GLN A 239 -23.20 23.57 -0.48
CA GLN A 239 -22.77 24.30 0.73
C GLN A 239 -22.02 25.59 0.38
N SER A 240 -21.08 25.52 -0.56
CA SER A 240 -20.30 26.68 -1.00
C SER A 240 -21.19 27.76 -1.64
N ARG A 241 -22.17 27.36 -2.47
CA ARG A 241 -23.16 28.30 -3.05
C ARG A 241 -24.08 28.91 -2.01
N LEU A 242 -24.51 28.12 -1.02
CA LEU A 242 -25.34 28.61 0.08
C LEU A 242 -24.58 29.68 0.88
N ALA A 243 -23.33 29.39 1.25
CA ALA A 243 -22.48 30.35 1.93
C ALA A 243 -22.30 31.62 1.08
N GLU A 244 -21.92 31.48 -0.19
CA GLU A 244 -21.77 32.62 -1.12
C GLU A 244 -23.05 33.47 -1.23
N SER A 245 -24.24 32.87 -1.10
CA SER A 245 -25.49 33.64 -1.08
C SER A 245 -25.60 34.54 0.16
N TRP A 246 -25.00 34.15 1.29
CA TRP A 246 -25.01 34.94 2.52
C TRP A 246 -24.09 36.15 2.42
N SER A 247 -22.90 36.01 1.82
CA SER A 247 -22.01 37.16 1.61
C SER A 247 -22.64 38.26 0.73
N ARG A 248 -23.63 37.88 -0.08
CA ARG A 248 -24.41 38.79 -0.95
C ARG A 248 -25.65 39.38 -0.27
N SER A 249 -26.02 38.94 0.94
CA SER A 249 -27.14 39.54 1.71
C SER A 249 -26.87 41.03 1.95
N PRO A 250 -27.79 41.93 1.57
CA PRO A 250 -27.62 43.37 1.76
C PRO A 250 -27.41 43.76 3.22
N GLU A 251 -28.17 43.15 4.14
CA GLU A 251 -28.14 43.46 5.57
C GLU A 251 -26.83 43.02 6.21
N LEU A 252 -26.40 41.78 5.92
CA LEU A 252 -25.13 41.26 6.43
C LEU A 252 -23.94 42.07 5.87
N ARG A 253 -23.96 42.36 4.56
CA ARG A 253 -22.91 43.14 3.91
C ARG A 253 -22.84 44.56 4.48
N ALA A 254 -23.98 45.22 4.67
CA ALA A 254 -24.03 46.57 5.24
C ALA A 254 -23.44 46.62 6.65
N ALA A 255 -23.76 45.65 7.51
CA ALA A 255 -23.21 45.56 8.86
C ALA A 255 -21.68 45.35 8.84
N ILE A 256 -21.17 44.47 7.97
CA ILE A 256 -19.72 44.25 7.83
C ILE A 256 -19.01 45.49 7.27
N VAL A 257 -19.57 46.15 6.25
CA VAL A 257 -19.01 47.40 5.70
C VAL A 257 -18.94 48.49 6.77
N ALA A 258 -19.98 48.62 7.59
CA ALA A 258 -20.01 49.58 8.69
C ALA A 258 -18.96 49.26 9.76
N LEU A 259 -18.79 47.98 10.10
CA LEU A 259 -17.75 47.53 11.03
C LEU A 259 -16.33 47.83 10.52
N VAL A 260 -16.07 47.58 9.23
CA VAL A 260 -14.77 47.90 8.60
C VAL A 260 -14.49 49.41 8.61
N LYS A 261 -15.51 50.25 8.37
CA LYS A 261 -15.35 51.70 8.46
C LYS A 261 -15.05 52.15 9.89
N ALA A 262 -15.77 51.61 10.87
CA ALA A 262 -15.55 51.92 12.28
C ALA A 262 -14.12 51.57 12.71
N SER A 263 -13.58 50.42 12.28
CA SER A 263 -12.19 50.04 12.59
C SER A 263 -11.14 50.94 11.95
N ALA A 264 -11.47 51.61 10.84
CA ALA A 264 -10.57 52.55 10.18
C ALA A 264 -10.59 53.94 10.83
N GLU A 265 -11.70 54.30 11.48
CA GLU A 265 -11.87 55.58 12.21
C GLU A 265 -11.31 55.50 13.64
N ASP A 266 -11.51 54.38 14.31
CA ASP A 266 -11.04 54.12 15.67
C ASP A 266 -10.38 52.74 15.76
N ASP A 267 -9.08 52.74 16.04
CA ASP A 267 -8.24 51.54 16.13
C ASP A 267 -8.42 50.78 17.46
N SER A 268 -9.20 51.34 18.39
CA SER A 268 -9.45 50.79 19.72
C SER A 268 -10.18 49.44 19.66
N ILE A 269 -9.57 48.41 20.25
CA ILE A 269 -10.16 47.07 20.38
C ILE A 269 -11.49 47.12 21.15
N GLU A 270 -11.59 47.98 22.16
CA GLU A 270 -12.81 48.08 22.98
C GLU A 270 -13.98 48.68 22.17
N SER A 271 -13.68 49.61 21.27
CA SER A 271 -14.65 50.20 20.34
C SER A 271 -15.21 49.15 19.37
N LEU A 272 -14.34 48.25 18.88
CA LEU A 272 -14.76 47.12 18.04
C LEU A 272 -15.62 46.10 18.80
N ARG A 273 -15.22 45.74 20.02
CA ARG A 273 -15.98 44.80 20.87
C ARG A 273 -17.38 45.32 21.21
N GLN A 274 -17.51 46.61 21.46
CA GLN A 274 -18.78 47.25 21.80
C GLN A 274 -19.58 47.69 20.55
N SER A 275 -19.08 47.41 19.35
CA SER A 275 -19.72 47.84 18.11
C SER A 275 -21.10 47.19 17.93
N PRO A 276 -22.18 47.96 17.70
CA PRO A 276 -23.50 47.40 17.44
C PRO A 276 -23.52 46.52 16.18
N HIS A 277 -22.60 46.78 15.22
CA HIS A 277 -22.51 46.04 13.97
C HIS A 277 -22.10 44.57 14.17
N ALA A 278 -21.30 44.25 15.19
CA ALA A 278 -20.96 42.87 15.53
C ALA A 278 -22.22 42.08 15.94
N GLY A 279 -23.10 42.70 16.75
CA GLY A 279 -24.39 42.12 17.14
C GLY A 279 -25.37 41.95 15.97
N GLU A 280 -25.39 42.91 15.03
CA GLU A 280 -26.16 42.82 13.79
C GLU A 280 -25.70 41.64 12.93
N ILE A 281 -24.39 41.46 12.74
CA ILE A 281 -23.81 40.34 11.99
C ILE A 281 -24.26 39.00 12.58
N ARG A 282 -24.12 38.81 13.91
CA ARG A 282 -24.57 37.60 14.61
C ARG A 282 -26.05 37.34 14.38
N THR A 283 -26.89 38.37 14.51
CA THR A 283 -28.35 38.27 14.35
C THR A 283 -28.73 37.87 12.91
N GLN A 284 -28.07 38.45 11.90
CA GLN A 284 -28.32 38.11 10.51
C GLN A 284 -27.86 36.69 10.18
N LEU A 285 -26.70 36.25 10.67
CA LEU A 285 -26.22 34.88 10.45
C LEU A 285 -27.13 33.83 11.10
N ILE A 286 -27.63 34.07 12.31
CA ILE A 286 -28.62 33.20 12.96
C ILE A 286 -29.89 33.11 12.11
N ARG A 287 -30.38 34.24 11.60
CA ARG A 287 -31.57 34.30 10.72
C ARG A 287 -31.34 33.54 9.40
N LEU A 288 -30.20 33.76 8.74
CA LEU A 288 -29.90 33.15 7.45
C LEU A 288 -29.69 31.64 7.56
N SER A 289 -28.99 31.21 8.62
CA SER A 289 -28.69 29.79 8.84
C SER A 289 -29.81 29.00 9.51
N GLN A 290 -30.76 29.69 10.15
CA GLN A 290 -31.78 29.09 11.02
C GLN A 290 -31.15 28.26 12.16
N ARG A 291 -29.92 28.61 12.59
CA ARG A 291 -29.18 27.90 13.64
C ARG A 291 -28.71 28.89 14.72
N PRO A 292 -29.01 28.63 16.00
CA PRO A 292 -28.62 29.53 17.09
C PRO A 292 -27.11 29.49 17.38
N GLU A 293 -26.44 28.37 17.10
CA GLU A 293 -25.03 28.14 17.43
C GLU A 293 -24.08 28.36 16.24
N ILE A 294 -24.44 29.26 15.32
CA ILE A 294 -23.56 29.60 14.20
C ILE A 294 -22.31 30.32 14.70
N LYS A 295 -21.16 29.89 14.21
CA LYS A 295 -19.85 30.44 14.55
C LYS A 295 -19.33 31.22 13.35
N TYR A 296 -18.75 32.38 13.58
CA TYR A 296 -18.29 33.25 12.50
C TYR A 296 -17.10 34.10 12.94
N VAL A 297 -16.26 34.47 11.99
CA VAL A 297 -15.18 35.43 12.19
C VAL A 297 -15.15 36.39 11.01
N VAL A 298 -14.99 37.67 11.28
CA VAL A 298 -14.78 38.70 10.26
C VAL A 298 -13.36 39.20 10.36
N TRP A 299 -12.60 39.07 9.28
CA TRP A 299 -11.28 39.69 9.15
C TRP A 299 -11.32 40.87 8.19
N ASP A 300 -10.54 41.89 8.51
CA ASP A 300 -10.21 42.97 7.58
C ASP A 300 -9.16 42.53 6.54
N ARG A 301 -8.76 43.45 5.65
CA ARG A 301 -7.76 43.19 4.61
C ARG A 301 -6.34 42.90 5.14
N THR A 302 -6.06 43.24 6.39
CA THR A 302 -4.77 42.96 7.04
C THR A 302 -4.76 41.60 7.74
N GLY A 303 -5.92 40.94 7.83
CA GLY A 303 -6.09 39.69 8.57
C GLY A 303 -6.35 39.89 10.06
N ARG A 304 -6.72 41.11 10.47
CA ARG A 304 -7.13 41.41 11.84
C ARG A 304 -8.59 41.04 12.05
N ILE A 305 -8.90 40.42 13.19
CA ILE A 305 -10.25 40.04 13.59
C ILE A 305 -11.02 41.30 14.01
N LEU A 306 -12.08 41.62 13.28
CA LEU A 306 -12.99 42.74 13.57
C LEU A 306 -14.17 42.32 14.44
N ALA A 307 -14.67 41.10 14.25
CA ALA A 307 -15.75 40.51 15.03
C ALA A 307 -15.65 38.98 15.01
N SER A 308 -16.14 38.34 16.06
CA SER A 308 -16.19 36.88 16.18
C SER A 308 -17.49 36.43 16.86
N TRP A 309 -17.69 35.11 16.93
CA TRP A 309 -18.83 34.52 17.64
C TRP A 309 -18.68 34.53 19.17
N LEU A 310 -17.49 34.83 19.70
CA LEU A 310 -17.25 34.87 21.13
C LEU A 310 -18.03 36.04 21.75
N GLU A 311 -18.75 35.78 22.83
CA GLU A 311 -19.64 36.79 23.43
C GLU A 311 -18.88 37.95 24.05
N ASP A 312 -17.66 37.69 24.55
CA ASP A 312 -16.75 38.69 25.10
C ASP A 312 -15.81 39.31 24.05
N GLY A 313 -15.84 38.81 22.81
CA GLY A 313 -14.94 39.22 21.74
C GLY A 313 -13.45 39.13 22.13
N ALA A 314 -13.07 38.14 22.95
CA ALA A 314 -11.70 38.05 23.49
C ALA A 314 -10.62 38.02 22.39
N ASP A 315 -10.94 37.46 21.23
CA ASP A 315 -10.08 37.34 20.04
C ASP A 315 -10.12 38.57 19.10
N VAL A 316 -11.05 39.52 19.32
CA VAL A 316 -11.13 40.75 18.53
C VAL A 316 -9.85 41.56 18.68
N GLY A 317 -9.31 42.02 17.56
CA GLY A 317 -8.00 42.65 17.47
C GLY A 317 -6.84 41.69 17.24
N GLY A 318 -7.05 40.38 17.43
CA GLY A 318 -6.09 39.35 17.05
C GLY A 318 -5.90 39.25 15.52
N SER A 319 -4.93 38.46 15.10
CA SER A 319 -4.67 38.18 13.67
C SER A 319 -5.03 36.74 13.33
N VAL A 320 -5.26 36.47 12.04
CA VAL A 320 -5.43 35.11 11.54
C VAL A 320 -4.27 34.21 11.97
N ALA A 321 -4.57 32.98 12.39
CA ALA A 321 -3.56 31.99 12.70
C ALA A 321 -2.71 31.67 11.45
N PRO A 322 -1.39 31.38 11.59
CA PRO A 322 -0.50 31.11 10.45
C PRO A 322 -1.03 30.01 9.51
N GLU A 323 -1.62 28.95 10.06
CA GLU A 323 -2.20 27.84 9.29
C GLU A 323 -3.39 28.27 8.43
N GLY A 324 -4.16 29.27 8.88
CA GLY A 324 -5.31 29.82 8.17
C GLY A 324 -4.96 30.89 7.13
N ALA A 325 -3.74 31.43 7.16
CA ALA A 325 -3.34 32.58 6.34
C ALA A 325 -3.43 32.30 4.82
N ALA A 326 -3.11 31.08 4.38
CA ALA A 326 -3.23 30.69 2.98
C ALA A 326 -4.68 30.72 2.49
N ASN A 327 -5.62 30.20 3.29
CA ASN A 327 -7.05 30.22 2.97
C ASN A 327 -7.62 31.64 3.00
N LEU A 328 -7.20 32.43 3.99
CA LEU A 328 -7.58 33.85 4.04
C LEU A 328 -7.10 34.61 2.81
N SER A 329 -5.85 34.40 2.37
CA SER A 329 -5.29 35.03 1.17
C SER A 329 -6.08 34.69 -0.09
N ARG A 330 -6.52 33.43 -0.24
CA ARG A 330 -7.41 33.01 -1.33
C ARG A 330 -8.75 33.74 -1.26
N ALA A 331 -9.36 33.82 -0.08
CA ALA A 331 -10.61 34.52 0.11
C ALA A 331 -10.48 36.03 -0.18
N MET A 332 -9.37 36.66 0.20
CA MET A 332 -9.07 38.06 -0.12
C MET A 332 -8.92 38.33 -1.62
N ARG A 333 -8.64 37.31 -2.43
CA ARG A 333 -8.64 37.40 -3.91
C ARG A 333 -10.03 37.23 -4.53
N GLY A 334 -11.07 37.06 -3.72
CA GLY A 334 -12.44 36.87 -4.17
C GLY A 334 -12.88 35.41 -4.32
N GLU A 335 -12.08 34.45 -3.86
CA GLU A 335 -12.47 33.02 -3.87
C GLU A 335 -13.35 32.67 -2.66
N THR A 336 -14.43 31.92 -2.84
CA THR A 336 -15.06 31.21 -1.71
C THR A 336 -14.25 29.95 -1.40
N VAL A 337 -13.79 29.82 -0.16
CA VAL A 337 -12.83 28.79 0.26
C VAL A 337 -13.43 27.89 1.33
N LEU A 338 -13.39 26.58 1.09
CA LEU A 338 -13.71 25.58 2.10
C LEU A 338 -12.49 25.33 2.99
N PHE A 339 -12.70 25.40 4.30
CA PHE A 339 -11.77 24.94 5.31
C PHE A 339 -12.23 23.58 5.85
N GLY A 340 -11.27 22.65 6.03
CA GLY A 340 -11.49 21.33 6.59
C GLY A 340 -11.95 20.27 5.57
N PRO A 341 -12.31 19.05 6.02
CA PRO A 341 -12.39 18.63 7.42
C PRO A 341 -11.04 18.68 8.14
N ALA A 342 -11.01 19.30 9.33
CA ALA A 342 -9.81 19.40 10.16
C ALA A 342 -10.19 19.45 11.65
N ILE A 343 -9.33 18.94 12.52
CA ILE A 343 -9.44 19.16 13.96
C ILE A 343 -8.78 20.50 14.27
N LEU A 344 -9.46 21.32 15.07
CA LEU A 344 -8.88 22.58 15.54
C LEU A 344 -7.91 22.28 16.69
N GLU A 345 -6.70 22.82 16.60
CA GLU A 345 -5.70 22.75 17.66
C GLU A 345 -5.64 24.08 18.40
N ALA A 346 -5.28 24.02 19.69
CA ALA A 346 -5.03 25.23 20.46
C ALA A 346 -3.72 25.85 19.96
N ASP A 347 -3.73 27.16 19.72
CA ASP A 347 -2.54 27.88 19.28
C ASP A 347 -1.97 28.75 20.41
N GLY A 348 -0.80 29.34 20.15
CA GLY A 348 -0.16 30.28 21.07
C GLY A 348 -0.90 31.62 21.23
N SER A 349 -2.01 31.85 20.52
CA SER A 349 -2.80 33.09 20.59
C SER A 349 -3.81 33.09 21.76
N GLY A 350 -3.97 31.94 22.43
CA GLY A 350 -4.97 31.76 23.49
C GLY A 350 -6.30 31.21 22.97
N PHE A 351 -6.41 30.91 21.67
CA PHE A 351 -7.55 30.20 21.11
C PHE A 351 -7.63 28.78 21.69
N LYS A 352 -8.80 28.43 22.25
CA LYS A 352 -9.09 27.09 22.75
C LYS A 352 -10.19 26.47 21.90
N PRO A 353 -9.90 25.37 21.18
CA PRO A 353 -10.90 24.60 20.46
C PRO A 353 -12.05 24.20 21.38
N GLU A 354 -13.28 24.47 20.96
CA GLU A 354 -14.46 24.08 21.73
C GLU A 354 -14.93 22.65 21.42
N THR A 355 -14.27 21.97 20.48
CA THR A 355 -14.55 20.59 20.10
C THR A 355 -13.28 19.87 19.67
N ASP A 356 -13.23 18.58 19.94
CA ASP A 356 -12.20 17.65 19.47
C ASP A 356 -12.63 16.88 18.20
N LEU A 357 -13.82 17.19 17.67
CA LEU A 357 -14.33 16.61 16.42
C LEU A 357 -13.84 17.41 15.21
N PRO A 358 -13.70 16.78 14.03
CA PRO A 358 -13.41 17.51 12.81
C PRO A 358 -14.49 18.54 12.51
N VAL A 359 -14.05 19.67 11.97
CA VAL A 359 -14.92 20.79 11.61
C VAL A 359 -14.70 21.19 10.17
N MET A 360 -15.73 21.81 9.60
CA MET A 360 -15.66 22.43 8.29
C MET A 360 -16.23 23.83 8.37
N ALA A 361 -15.69 24.75 7.57
CA ALA A 361 -16.12 26.14 7.51
C ALA A 361 -16.02 26.68 6.09
N GLU A 362 -16.86 27.66 5.76
CA GLU A 362 -16.78 28.40 4.50
C GLU A 362 -16.22 29.79 4.76
N ILE A 363 -15.23 30.20 3.98
CA ILE A 363 -14.57 31.50 4.07
C ILE A 363 -14.91 32.27 2.79
N MET A 364 -15.57 33.41 2.95
CA MET A 364 -16.16 34.15 1.85
C MET A 364 -15.60 35.57 1.78
N PRO A 365 -15.36 36.11 0.58
CA PRO A 365 -15.07 37.52 0.40
C PRO A 365 -16.32 38.37 0.65
N ILE A 366 -16.11 39.51 1.31
CA ILE A 366 -17.11 40.57 1.42
C ILE A 366 -16.66 41.73 0.55
N HIS A 367 -17.51 42.08 -0.40
CA HIS A 367 -17.26 43.15 -1.36
C HIS A 367 -17.93 44.46 -0.91
N ASP A 368 -17.33 45.59 -1.24
CA ASP A 368 -18.00 46.89 -1.17
C ASP A 368 -18.89 47.13 -2.40
N ASP A 369 -19.55 48.29 -2.46
CA ASP A 369 -20.40 48.67 -3.58
C ASP A 369 -19.63 48.90 -4.91
N ARG A 370 -18.28 48.95 -4.86
CA ARG A 370 -17.40 49.05 -6.02
C ARG A 370 -16.90 47.67 -6.49
N GLY A 371 -17.29 46.59 -5.81
CA GLY A 371 -16.84 45.23 -6.10
C GLY A 371 -15.42 44.92 -5.60
N VAL A 372 -14.88 45.72 -4.68
CA VAL A 372 -13.56 45.48 -4.06
C VAL A 372 -13.74 44.65 -2.80
N VAL A 373 -12.91 43.63 -2.59
CA VAL A 373 -12.90 42.85 -1.35
C VAL A 373 -12.36 43.71 -0.21
N ILE A 374 -13.19 43.95 0.80
CA ILE A 374 -12.87 44.80 1.97
C ILE A 374 -12.72 44.02 3.28
N ALA A 375 -13.27 42.80 3.32
CA ALA A 375 -13.23 41.91 4.46
C ALA A 375 -13.46 40.48 3.98
N THR A 376 -13.23 39.52 4.87
CA THR A 376 -13.64 38.13 4.68
C THR A 376 -14.41 37.63 5.87
N LEU A 377 -15.40 36.80 5.60
CA LEU A 377 -16.27 36.20 6.59
C LEU A 377 -16.06 34.68 6.59
N LEU A 378 -15.60 34.11 7.70
CA LEU A 378 -15.70 32.68 7.95
C LEU A 378 -17.04 32.37 8.62
N VAL A 379 -17.68 31.28 8.20
CA VAL A 379 -18.88 30.74 8.85
C VAL A 379 -18.72 29.24 9.07
N ARG A 380 -19.09 28.79 10.28
CA ARG A 380 -19.06 27.41 10.76
C ARG A 380 -20.29 27.11 11.61
N GLY A 381 -20.53 25.82 11.91
CA GLY A 381 -21.65 25.39 12.75
C GLY A 381 -22.88 24.98 11.95
N LEU A 382 -22.70 24.76 10.64
CA LEU A 382 -23.76 24.35 9.73
C LEU A 382 -24.07 22.85 9.74
N GLY A 383 -23.32 22.06 10.51
CA GLY A 383 -23.43 20.59 10.48
C GLY A 383 -22.72 19.94 9.29
N MET A 384 -21.94 20.72 8.53
CA MET A 384 -21.33 20.25 7.27
C MET A 384 -20.52 18.98 7.40
N TYR A 385 -19.70 18.85 8.46
CA TYR A 385 -18.92 17.65 8.67
C TYR A 385 -19.81 16.43 8.94
N GLN A 386 -20.84 16.58 9.77
CA GLN A 386 -21.78 15.50 10.10
C GLN A 386 -22.52 15.02 8.84
N ASP A 387 -22.99 15.96 8.02
CA ASP A 387 -23.68 15.66 6.76
C ASP A 387 -22.73 15.01 5.74
N LEU A 388 -21.48 15.47 5.65
CA LEU A 388 -20.45 14.84 4.83
C LEU A 388 -20.20 13.40 5.28
N ASP A 389 -19.92 13.21 6.57
CA ASP A 389 -19.60 11.91 7.17
C ASP A 389 -20.73 10.90 6.98
N GLU A 390 -21.98 11.37 7.07
CA GLU A 390 -23.18 10.57 6.84
C GLU A 390 -23.23 9.96 5.43
N ILE A 391 -22.80 10.70 4.39
CA ILE A 391 -22.74 10.19 3.01
C ILE A 391 -21.84 8.94 2.94
N PHE A 392 -20.69 8.97 3.59
CA PHE A 392 -19.74 7.85 3.62
C PHE A 392 -20.25 6.70 4.49
N ARG A 393 -20.86 7.01 5.64
CA ARG A 393 -21.46 6.02 6.53
C ARG A 393 -22.59 5.24 5.85
N GLN A 394 -23.43 5.91 5.06
CA GLN A 394 -24.49 5.27 4.28
C GLN A 394 -23.92 4.37 3.17
N ALA A 395 -22.89 4.85 2.47
CA ALA A 395 -22.23 4.06 1.43
C ALA A 395 -21.54 2.80 1.98
N SER A 396 -20.95 2.86 3.18
CA SER A 396 -20.30 1.72 3.84
C SER A 396 -21.28 0.63 4.29
N GLN A 397 -22.56 0.94 4.50
CA GLN A 397 -23.56 -0.06 4.90
C GLN A 397 -23.93 -1.03 3.76
N ALA A 398 -23.63 -0.68 2.51
CA ALA A 398 -23.92 -1.52 1.36
C ALA A 398 -22.89 -2.66 1.25
N GLY A 399 -23.30 -3.91 1.47
CA GLY A 399 -22.56 -5.09 1.00
C GLY A 399 -21.15 -5.29 1.58
N GLY A 400 -20.92 -4.90 2.83
CA GLY A 400 -19.63 -5.09 3.52
C GLY A 400 -18.48 -4.26 2.93
N LEU A 401 -18.81 -3.10 2.36
CA LEU A 401 -17.84 -2.14 1.85
C LEU A 401 -17.29 -1.27 2.98
N ASP A 402 -16.07 -0.81 2.77
CA ASP A 402 -15.44 0.23 3.57
C ASP A 402 -15.28 1.46 2.71
N VAL A 403 -16.00 2.53 3.04
CA VAL A 403 -16.06 3.75 2.23
C VAL A 403 -15.66 4.94 3.07
N TYR A 404 -14.56 5.59 2.70
CA TYR A 404 -14.00 6.71 3.45
C TYR A 404 -13.30 7.71 2.53
N ALA A 405 -13.09 8.93 3.04
CA ALA A 405 -12.32 9.96 2.37
C ALA A 405 -10.94 10.15 2.99
N VAL A 406 -9.98 10.55 2.16
CA VAL A 406 -8.64 10.96 2.54
C VAL A 406 -8.30 12.33 1.96
N ASN A 407 -7.43 13.09 2.62
CA ASN A 407 -6.85 14.29 2.04
C ASN A 407 -5.57 13.97 1.23
N ARG A 408 -4.95 15.01 0.66
CA ARG A 408 -3.72 14.90 -0.14
C ARG A 408 -2.52 14.32 0.63
N ASN A 409 -2.52 14.40 1.95
CA ASN A 409 -1.47 13.84 2.82
C ASN A 409 -1.74 12.37 3.19
N GLY A 410 -2.84 11.79 2.71
CA GLY A 410 -3.28 10.43 3.03
C GLY A 410 -3.86 10.30 4.44
N MET A 411 -4.30 11.40 5.04
CA MET A 411 -5.06 11.37 6.30
C MET A 411 -6.52 11.05 6.00
N MET A 412 -7.08 10.10 6.73
CA MET A 412 -8.51 9.80 6.71
C MET A 412 -9.28 10.99 7.28
N VAL A 413 -10.17 11.61 6.50
CA VAL A 413 -10.91 12.81 6.92
C VAL A 413 -12.38 12.53 7.24
N THR A 414 -12.88 11.34 6.94
CA THR A 414 -14.21 10.86 7.35
C THR A 414 -14.10 9.56 8.12
N THR A 415 -15.20 9.14 8.72
CA THR A 415 -15.26 7.99 9.59
C THR A 415 -15.43 6.71 8.78
N SER A 416 -14.46 5.79 8.86
CA SER A 416 -14.67 4.40 8.44
C SER A 416 -15.25 3.59 9.61
N PRO A 417 -16.40 2.90 9.46
CA PRO A 417 -16.93 2.01 10.50
C PRO A 417 -15.94 0.90 10.89
N ASN A 418 -15.21 0.36 9.92
CA ASN A 418 -14.20 -0.66 10.16
C ASN A 418 -13.02 -0.09 10.96
N ALA A 419 -12.54 1.11 10.60
CA ALA A 419 -11.48 1.78 11.37
C ALA A 419 -11.94 2.09 12.80
N MET A 420 -13.15 2.62 12.99
CA MET A 420 -13.70 2.92 14.31
C MET A 420 -13.73 1.70 15.22
N SER A 421 -14.13 0.54 14.72
CA SER A 421 -14.16 -0.71 15.50
C SER A 421 -12.77 -1.17 15.97
N GLN A 422 -11.70 -0.64 15.39
CA GLN A 422 -10.32 -1.02 15.66
C GLN A 422 -9.49 0.08 16.35
N VAL A 423 -10.09 1.25 16.59
CA VAL A 423 -9.51 2.31 17.44
C VAL A 423 -10.19 2.26 18.80
N SER A 424 -9.46 1.76 19.80
CA SER A 424 -9.80 2.01 21.20
C SER A 424 -8.95 3.18 21.69
N GLY A 425 -9.58 4.25 22.20
CA GLY A 425 -8.85 5.29 22.92
C GLY A 425 -8.13 4.71 24.14
N SER A 426 -7.13 5.43 24.66
CA SER A 426 -6.42 5.08 25.91
C SER A 426 -7.36 4.84 27.09
N ASP A 427 -8.54 5.45 27.06
CA ASP A 427 -9.57 5.38 28.11
C ASP A 427 -10.68 4.35 27.77
N GLY A 428 -10.51 3.53 26.73
CA GLY A 428 -11.50 2.54 26.28
C GLY A 428 -12.74 3.13 25.60
N LYS A 429 -12.78 4.46 25.38
CA LYS A 429 -13.84 5.12 24.60
C LYS A 429 -13.49 5.13 23.11
N PRO A 430 -14.48 4.99 22.21
CA PRO A 430 -14.24 5.13 20.78
C PRO A 430 -13.75 6.56 20.49
N THR A 431 -12.50 6.68 20.04
CA THR A 431 -11.93 7.95 19.56
C THR A 431 -12.28 8.10 18.09
N SER A 432 -12.66 9.31 17.67
CA SER A 432 -12.91 9.59 16.25
C SER A 432 -11.65 9.33 15.43
N VAL A 433 -11.76 8.51 14.39
CA VAL A 433 -10.66 8.17 13.48
C VAL A 433 -10.37 9.28 12.47
N SER A 434 -11.39 10.09 12.20
CA SER A 434 -11.35 11.19 11.26
C SER A 434 -10.35 12.25 11.69
N CYS A 435 -9.52 12.67 10.74
CA CYS A 435 -8.39 13.58 10.89
C CYS A 435 -7.29 13.12 11.87
N ARG A 436 -7.34 11.89 12.39
CA ARG A 436 -6.33 11.34 13.30
C ARG A 436 -5.56 10.15 12.73
N LEU A 437 -6.14 9.48 11.73
CA LEU A 437 -5.56 8.30 11.13
C LEU A 437 -4.89 8.61 9.79
N ARG A 438 -3.57 8.44 9.71
CA ARG A 438 -2.89 8.32 8.42
C ARG A 438 -3.11 6.91 7.87
N VAL A 439 -3.59 6.83 6.63
CA VAL A 439 -3.96 5.55 5.99
C VAL A 439 -2.72 4.90 5.38
N SER A 440 -1.89 4.34 6.25
CA SER A 440 -0.62 3.69 5.92
C SER A 440 -0.77 2.16 5.85
N ASP A 441 0.03 1.51 5.01
CA ASP A 441 0.18 0.06 5.00
C ASP A 441 1.05 -0.37 6.21
N PRO A 442 0.52 -1.17 7.16
CA PRO A 442 1.28 -1.60 8.33
C PRO A 442 2.37 -2.64 8.02
N GLY A 443 2.44 -3.17 6.81
CA GLY A 443 3.41 -4.18 6.40
C GLY A 443 3.10 -5.59 6.91
N ASP A 444 4.13 -6.43 6.97
CA ASP A 444 4.07 -7.84 7.41
C ASP A 444 4.26 -8.04 8.93
N SER A 445 4.34 -6.94 9.70
CA SER A 445 4.59 -6.96 11.14
C SER A 445 3.43 -7.64 11.88
N GLY A 446 3.51 -8.96 12.02
CA GLY A 446 2.49 -9.86 12.58
C GLY A 446 2.10 -9.63 14.05
N GLU A 447 2.52 -8.52 14.67
CA GLU A 447 2.25 -8.20 16.08
C GLU A 447 1.45 -6.89 16.29
N VAL A 448 1.13 -6.11 15.25
CA VAL A 448 0.36 -4.84 15.38
C VAL A 448 -1.06 -4.95 14.77
N ALA A 449 -1.51 -6.15 14.43
CA ALA A 449 -2.74 -6.35 13.65
C ALA A 449 -4.06 -5.96 14.37
N ASN A 450 -4.03 -5.69 15.69
CA ASN A 450 -5.27 -5.47 16.46
C ASN A 450 -5.45 -4.06 17.02
N GLN A 451 -4.48 -3.15 16.85
CA GLN A 451 -4.64 -1.76 17.28
C GLN A 451 -4.00 -0.83 16.26
N ILE A 452 -4.77 0.18 15.85
CA ILE A 452 -4.25 1.31 15.09
C ILE A 452 -3.30 2.09 16.01
N ALA A 453 -2.02 1.71 16.04
CA ALA A 453 -0.98 2.47 16.71
C ALA A 453 -0.72 3.75 15.91
N ILE A 454 -1.36 4.85 16.30
CA ILE A 454 -1.33 6.14 15.58
C ILE A 454 0.11 6.67 15.40
N VAL A 455 0.98 6.43 16.39
CA VAL A 455 2.37 6.94 16.41
C VAL A 455 3.25 6.29 15.33
N THR A 456 3.17 4.97 15.15
CA THR A 456 4.05 4.22 14.23
C THR A 456 3.69 4.43 12.75
N ARG A 457 2.51 4.97 12.45
CA ARG A 457 1.99 5.09 11.07
C ARG A 457 2.55 6.26 10.27
N ARG A 458 3.23 7.22 10.93
CA ARG A 458 3.75 8.42 10.25
C ARG A 458 4.86 8.10 9.24
N THR A 459 5.67 7.09 9.49
CA THR A 459 6.83 6.70 8.65
C THR A 459 6.50 5.60 7.65
N GLN A 460 5.36 4.92 7.79
CA GLN A 460 4.94 3.86 6.89
C GLN A 460 4.44 4.39 5.54
N PRO A 461 4.61 3.65 4.43
CA PRO A 461 4.07 4.03 3.14
C PRO A 461 2.53 4.07 3.19
N LEU A 462 1.92 4.91 2.36
CA LEU A 462 0.46 4.93 2.19
C LEU A 462 -0.02 3.58 1.62
N THR A 463 -1.26 3.20 1.94
CA THR A 463 -1.89 2.05 1.27
C THR A 463 -1.99 2.30 -0.23
N TYR A 464 -2.11 1.24 -1.04
CA TYR A 464 -2.07 1.36 -2.50
C TYR A 464 -3.13 2.33 -3.04
N ALA A 465 -4.38 2.19 -2.61
CA ALA A 465 -5.48 3.05 -3.04
C ALA A 465 -5.27 4.50 -2.60
N VAL A 466 -4.78 4.72 -1.39
CA VAL A 466 -4.54 6.08 -0.87
C VAL A 466 -3.34 6.74 -1.55
N ALA A 467 -2.27 6.01 -1.83
CA ALA A 467 -1.17 6.53 -2.64
C ALA A 467 -1.64 6.96 -4.05
N GLY A 468 -2.50 6.16 -4.67
CA GLY A 468 -3.15 6.50 -5.94
C GLY A 468 -4.02 7.76 -5.82
N ALA A 469 -4.91 7.82 -4.84
CA ALA A 469 -5.80 8.95 -4.64
C ALA A 469 -5.03 10.24 -4.29
N SER A 470 -4.13 10.21 -3.31
CA SER A 470 -3.35 11.37 -2.87
C SER A 470 -2.42 11.95 -3.95
N SER A 471 -2.09 11.17 -4.98
CA SER A 471 -1.38 11.67 -6.17
C SER A 471 -2.30 12.30 -7.23
N GLY A 472 -3.59 12.43 -6.95
CA GLY A 472 -4.60 13.00 -7.85
C GLY A 472 -5.19 12.00 -8.85
N HIS A 473 -4.87 10.71 -8.75
CA HIS A 473 -5.31 9.71 -9.71
C HIS A 473 -6.59 9.00 -9.26
N SER A 474 -7.42 8.65 -10.23
CA SER A 474 -8.63 7.83 -10.03
C SER A 474 -8.44 6.49 -10.73
N ASP A 475 -8.58 5.37 -10.01
CA ASP A 475 -8.35 4.04 -10.58
C ASP A 475 -9.04 2.95 -9.72
N ALA A 476 -8.78 1.68 -10.03
CA ALA A 476 -9.17 0.53 -9.25
C ALA A 476 -8.09 -0.56 -9.25
N LYS A 477 -8.01 -1.31 -8.16
CA LYS A 477 -7.11 -2.44 -8.01
C LYS A 477 -7.85 -3.68 -7.51
N LEU A 478 -7.85 -4.71 -8.36
CA LEU A 478 -8.53 -5.98 -8.15
C LEU A 478 -7.58 -7.10 -7.71
N ASP A 479 -6.27 -6.89 -7.82
CA ASP A 479 -5.30 -7.73 -7.14
C ASP A 479 -5.22 -7.30 -5.68
N ALA A 480 -5.26 -8.28 -4.77
CA ALA A 480 -5.32 -7.99 -3.34
C ALA A 480 -4.11 -7.15 -2.88
N TYR A 481 -4.39 -6.12 -2.09
CA TYR A 481 -3.39 -5.29 -1.40
C TYR A 481 -3.81 -5.10 0.05
N ARG A 482 -2.91 -4.64 0.92
CA ARG A 482 -3.22 -4.45 2.34
C ARG A 482 -3.88 -3.09 2.58
N ASN A 483 -4.95 -3.10 3.37
CA ASN A 483 -5.53 -1.87 3.90
C ASN A 483 -4.78 -1.39 5.15
N TYR A 484 -5.31 -0.34 5.79
CA TYR A 484 -4.72 0.29 6.97
C TYR A 484 -4.74 -0.57 8.24
N VAL A 485 -5.27 -1.80 8.20
CA VAL A 485 -5.19 -2.79 9.28
C VAL A 485 -4.41 -4.04 8.87
N GLY A 486 -3.83 -4.04 7.66
CA GLY A 486 -3.07 -5.17 7.13
C GLY A 486 -3.92 -6.25 6.47
N THR A 487 -5.24 -6.07 6.42
CA THR A 487 -6.17 -7.03 5.81
C THR A 487 -6.08 -6.95 4.29
N PRO A 488 -6.01 -8.09 3.57
CA PRO A 488 -6.07 -8.12 2.11
C PRO A 488 -7.44 -7.63 1.60
N VAL A 489 -7.42 -6.55 0.82
CA VAL A 489 -8.58 -5.91 0.20
C VAL A 489 -8.40 -5.74 -1.30
N VAL A 490 -9.50 -5.51 -1.99
CA VAL A 490 -9.57 -4.94 -3.33
C VAL A 490 -10.35 -3.64 -3.25
N GLY A 491 -10.08 -2.70 -4.14
CA GLY A 491 -10.67 -1.37 -4.01
C GLY A 491 -10.69 -0.54 -5.27
N ALA A 492 -11.49 0.50 -5.26
CA ALA A 492 -11.55 1.55 -6.26
C ALA A 492 -11.50 2.91 -5.57
N TRP A 493 -10.90 3.90 -6.22
CA TRP A 493 -10.81 5.25 -5.66
C TRP A 493 -11.03 6.32 -6.71
N ARG A 494 -11.49 7.48 -6.24
CA ARG A 494 -11.70 8.68 -7.04
C ARG A 494 -11.10 9.88 -6.36
N TRP A 495 -10.58 10.81 -7.14
CA TRP A 495 -10.08 12.09 -6.65
C TRP A 495 -11.04 13.22 -7.01
N LEU A 496 -11.27 14.16 -6.10
CA LEU A 496 -12.00 15.40 -6.32
C LEU A 496 -11.01 16.57 -6.27
N ASP A 497 -10.56 17.01 -7.46
CA ASP A 497 -9.55 18.06 -7.58
C ASP A 497 -9.93 19.36 -6.88
N ARG A 498 -11.20 19.79 -7.00
CA ARG A 498 -11.67 21.05 -6.40
C ARG A 498 -11.56 21.06 -4.87
N TRP A 499 -11.69 19.90 -4.24
CA TRP A 499 -11.84 19.76 -2.80
C TRP A 499 -10.63 19.10 -2.11
N ASP A 500 -9.63 18.67 -2.88
CA ASP A 500 -8.47 17.93 -2.39
C ASP A 500 -8.83 16.67 -1.58
N LEU A 501 -9.89 15.98 -2.03
CA LEU A 501 -10.42 14.79 -1.39
C LEU A 501 -10.31 13.56 -2.28
N GLY A 502 -9.76 12.48 -1.73
CA GLY A 502 -9.77 11.15 -2.30
C GLY A 502 -10.86 10.31 -1.66
N ILE A 503 -11.71 9.69 -2.46
CA ILE A 503 -12.73 8.75 -2.01
C ILE A 503 -12.21 7.35 -2.26
N ILE A 504 -12.18 6.54 -1.21
CA ILE A 504 -11.71 5.16 -1.24
C ILE A 504 -12.90 4.25 -0.97
N VAL A 505 -13.06 3.21 -1.79
CA VAL A 505 -14.05 2.15 -1.61
C VAL A 505 -13.30 0.83 -1.62
N GLU A 506 -13.36 0.09 -0.52
CA GLU A 506 -12.63 -1.16 -0.35
C GLU A 506 -13.56 -2.30 0.08
N ARG A 507 -13.19 -3.52 -0.28
CA ARG A 507 -13.81 -4.76 0.19
C ARG A 507 -12.73 -5.77 0.52
N SER A 508 -12.94 -6.58 1.56
CA SER A 508 -12.09 -7.75 1.81
C SER A 508 -11.96 -8.63 0.57
N ALA A 509 -10.73 -8.98 0.19
CA ALA A 509 -10.46 -9.82 -0.98
C ALA A 509 -11.10 -11.21 -0.84
N GLU A 510 -11.21 -11.73 0.39
CA GLU A 510 -11.90 -12.98 0.69
C GLU A 510 -13.39 -12.89 0.34
N SER A 511 -14.06 -11.84 0.82
CA SER A 511 -15.48 -11.60 0.55
C SER A 511 -15.73 -11.33 -0.94
N ALA A 512 -14.86 -10.55 -1.58
CA ALA A 512 -14.97 -10.20 -3.00
C ALA A 512 -14.95 -11.42 -3.93
N TYR A 513 -14.16 -12.45 -3.60
CA TYR A 513 -13.95 -13.62 -4.48
C TYR A 513 -14.45 -14.95 -3.92
N ALA A 514 -15.18 -14.93 -2.79
CA ALA A 514 -15.74 -16.13 -2.15
C ALA A 514 -16.51 -17.03 -3.13
N THR A 515 -17.33 -16.44 -4.01
CA THR A 515 -18.16 -17.18 -4.98
C THR A 515 -17.32 -17.94 -6.00
N ALA A 516 -16.17 -17.40 -6.45
CA ALA A 516 -15.30 -18.09 -7.40
C ALA A 516 -14.69 -19.37 -6.80
N GLY A 517 -14.37 -19.35 -5.51
CA GLY A 517 -13.89 -20.53 -4.77
C GLY A 517 -14.94 -21.64 -4.70
N ILE A 518 -16.18 -21.28 -4.38
CA ILE A 518 -17.30 -22.23 -4.30
C ILE A 518 -17.58 -22.89 -5.65
N VAL A 519 -17.64 -22.08 -6.73
CA VAL A 519 -17.87 -22.58 -8.08
C VAL A 519 -16.74 -23.49 -8.55
N GLY A 520 -15.48 -23.12 -8.27
CA GLY A 520 -14.32 -23.95 -8.58
C GLY A 520 -14.39 -25.34 -7.94
N TRP A 521 -14.74 -25.41 -6.65
CA TRP A 521 -14.93 -26.67 -5.95
C TRP A 521 -16.06 -27.52 -6.53
N GLY A 522 -17.19 -26.90 -6.89
CA GLY A 522 -18.30 -27.60 -7.56
C GLY A 522 -17.87 -28.26 -8.87
N PHE A 523 -17.07 -27.58 -9.69
CA PHE A 523 -16.52 -28.14 -10.92
C PHE A 523 -15.53 -29.28 -10.68
N VAL A 524 -14.69 -29.18 -9.64
CA VAL A 524 -13.78 -30.28 -9.27
C VAL A 524 -14.56 -31.53 -8.85
N VAL A 525 -15.59 -31.37 -8.02
CA VAL A 525 -16.44 -32.49 -7.58
C VAL A 525 -17.20 -33.11 -8.77
N LEU A 526 -17.79 -32.28 -9.62
CA LEU A 526 -18.50 -32.76 -10.82
C LEU A 526 -17.55 -33.45 -11.80
N GLY A 527 -16.37 -32.87 -12.03
CA GLY A 527 -15.32 -33.47 -12.88
C GLY A 527 -14.82 -34.80 -12.32
N ALA A 528 -14.63 -34.89 -11.00
CA ALA A 528 -14.29 -36.14 -10.32
C ALA A 528 -15.40 -37.21 -10.48
N LEU A 529 -16.67 -36.82 -10.36
CA LEU A 529 -17.80 -37.72 -10.55
C LEU A 529 -17.93 -38.20 -12.00
N LEU A 530 -17.76 -37.31 -12.98
CA LEU A 530 -17.81 -37.65 -14.41
C LEU A 530 -16.65 -38.54 -14.83
N THR A 531 -15.45 -38.28 -14.32
CA THR A 531 -14.29 -39.15 -14.56
C THR A 531 -14.52 -40.53 -13.94
N LEU A 532 -15.02 -40.61 -12.71
CA LEU A 532 -15.33 -41.89 -12.04
C LEU A 532 -16.39 -42.71 -12.80
N THR A 533 -17.45 -42.07 -13.29
CA THR A 533 -18.51 -42.74 -14.07
C THR A 533 -18.02 -43.19 -15.45
N ALA A 534 -17.24 -42.37 -16.15
CA ALA A 534 -16.58 -42.76 -17.40
C ALA A 534 -15.66 -43.97 -17.21
N LEU A 535 -14.91 -44.01 -16.10
CA LEU A 535 -14.06 -45.15 -15.74
C LEU A 535 -14.86 -46.41 -15.46
N ALA A 536 -15.96 -46.30 -14.71
CA ALA A 536 -16.85 -47.42 -14.45
C ALA A 536 -17.40 -48.00 -15.77
N ALA A 537 -17.90 -47.14 -16.67
CA ALA A 537 -18.41 -47.55 -17.98
C ALA A 537 -17.33 -48.20 -18.87
N ALA A 538 -16.16 -47.58 -18.98
CA ALA A 538 -15.03 -48.14 -19.73
C ALA A 538 -14.60 -49.51 -19.18
N SER A 539 -14.58 -49.66 -17.85
CA SER A 539 -14.25 -50.94 -17.21
C SER A 539 -15.28 -52.03 -17.50
N GLN A 540 -16.58 -51.68 -17.54
CA GLN A 540 -17.65 -52.62 -17.86
C GLN A 540 -17.59 -53.06 -19.34
N ILE A 541 -17.33 -52.14 -20.26
CA ILE A 541 -17.17 -52.44 -21.69
C ILE A 541 -15.94 -53.34 -21.90
N ALA A 542 -14.82 -53.04 -21.24
CA ALA A 542 -13.62 -53.88 -21.28
C ALA A 542 -13.86 -55.30 -20.74
N LYS A 543 -14.66 -55.45 -19.67
CA LYS A 543 -15.06 -56.75 -19.14
C LYS A 543 -15.96 -57.52 -20.10
N ARG A 544 -16.97 -56.88 -20.70
CA ARG A 544 -17.90 -57.52 -21.66
C ARG A 544 -17.20 -57.97 -22.94
N THR A 545 -16.32 -57.14 -23.48
CA THR A 545 -15.50 -57.51 -24.66
C THR A 545 -14.52 -58.63 -24.33
N ALA A 546 -14.01 -58.71 -23.09
CA ALA A 546 -13.19 -59.84 -22.65
C ALA A 546 -13.97 -61.17 -22.58
N LEU A 547 -15.22 -61.13 -22.14
CA LEU A 547 -16.09 -62.31 -22.05
C LEU A 547 -16.57 -62.78 -23.43
N ALA A 548 -16.81 -61.86 -24.37
CA ALA A 548 -17.23 -62.21 -25.74
C ALA A 548 -16.08 -62.81 -26.60
N GLN A 549 -14.83 -62.67 -26.16
CA GLN A 549 -13.64 -63.21 -26.84
C GLN A 549 -13.09 -64.49 -26.18
N ALA A 550 -13.63 -64.87 -25.02
CA ALA A 550 -13.31 -66.11 -24.31
C ALA A 550 -14.38 -67.16 -24.63
#